data_AF-A0A2M8LH91-F1
#
_entry.id   AF-A0A2M8LH91-F1
#
_cell.length_a   1.000
_cell.length_b   1.000
_cell.length_c   1.000
_cell.angle_alpha   90.00
_cell.angle_beta   90.00
_cell.angle_gamma   90.00
#
_symmetry.space_group_name_H-M   'P 1'
#
loop_
_entity.id
_entity.type
_entity.pdbx_description
1 polymer ?
#
loop_
_entity_poly.entity_id
_entity_poly.type
_entity_poly.pdbx_seq_one_letter_code
_entity_poly.pdbx_strand_id
1 'polypeptide(L)'
;MKQFWTLALLALCTMMFPQVAMAMCEEPTQVSQLSEAGTKAEQAFAELDAEGLLTQASLARAQILPCVGQALTKQDASAFHRLMAMEAFIAEDYTRAKRELHASLLLEPGYTFPADVAGEGHPLLTLYKEAEMLADGDGEKIYPPPGGYVLVGGVRNAARYSLTPVIIQVFQTVEEVDTLRETRYVQPGEATPNWSGNAFGLTAEDLGIDLEDLRRPSILKDPRPWYGVAIASAVVSGVCYGVAMQQKGVYQDPSTPDAERTGLENRVNGLGTASLISAGVAITATGFGVGFTVKFGPGHKPGHLPGKSTVTPTQEALAP
;
A
#
# COMPACT_ATOMS: atom_id res chain seq x y z
N MET A 1 28.24 27.78 33.60
CA MET A 1 28.88 26.73 32.78
C MET A 1 27.99 25.50 32.50
N LYS A 2 27.09 25.05 33.40
CA LYS A 2 26.23 23.88 33.13
C LYS A 2 25.09 24.09 32.10
N GLN A 3 24.63 25.32 31.89
CA GLN A 3 23.56 25.64 30.93
C GLN A 3 24.00 25.65 29.45
N PHE A 4 25.29 25.77 29.15
CA PHE A 4 25.80 25.77 27.77
C PHE A 4 25.87 24.35 27.18
N TRP A 5 25.96 23.31 28.01
CA TRP A 5 26.03 21.92 27.55
C TRP A 5 24.67 21.34 27.14
N THR A 6 23.57 21.78 27.74
CA THR A 6 22.22 21.28 27.42
C THR A 6 21.70 21.80 26.08
N LEU A 7 22.09 23.01 25.67
CA LEU A 7 21.72 23.55 24.35
C LEU A 7 22.52 22.93 23.20
N ALA A 8 23.78 22.55 23.43
CA ALA A 8 24.60 21.88 22.42
C ALA A 8 24.14 20.44 22.14
N LEU A 9 23.62 19.71 23.14
CA LEU A 9 23.10 18.35 22.93
C LEU A 9 21.73 18.32 22.22
N LEU A 10 20.91 19.36 22.36
CA LEU A 10 19.60 19.42 21.71
C LEU A 10 19.70 19.76 20.21
N ALA A 11 20.74 20.50 19.80
CA ALA A 11 20.95 20.90 18.41
C ALA A 11 21.58 19.79 17.52
N LEU A 12 22.26 18.80 18.12
CA LEU A 12 22.88 17.71 17.37
C LEU A 12 21.92 16.55 17.05
N CYS A 13 20.77 16.47 17.75
CA CYS A 13 19.81 15.37 17.58
C CYS A 13 18.79 15.59 16.44
N THR A 14 18.71 16.78 15.84
CA THR A 14 17.75 17.08 14.78
C THR A 14 18.27 16.85 13.35
N MET A 15 19.57 16.57 13.15
CA MET A 15 20.16 16.43 11.82
C MET A 15 20.33 14.99 11.29
N MET A 16 19.86 13.97 12.01
CA MET A 16 20.01 12.56 11.58
C MET A 16 18.68 11.87 11.22
N PHE A 17 17.67 12.63 10.79
CA PHE A 17 16.57 12.01 10.06
C PHE A 17 17.01 11.89 8.61
N PRO A 18 17.26 10.68 8.08
CA PRO A 18 17.45 10.50 6.67
C PRO A 18 16.19 11.03 6.00
N GLN A 19 16.31 12.16 5.32
CA GLN A 19 15.29 12.56 4.36
C GLN A 19 15.38 11.53 3.27
N VAL A 20 14.53 10.51 3.36
CA VAL A 20 14.20 9.69 2.21
C VAL A 20 13.50 10.67 1.26
N ALA A 21 14.31 11.35 0.46
CA ALA A 21 13.84 12.13 -0.65
C ALA A 21 13.17 11.12 -1.56
N MET A 22 11.86 10.93 -1.37
CA MET A 22 11.00 10.52 -2.46
C MET A 22 11.40 11.45 -3.59
N ALA A 23 11.99 10.92 -4.65
CA ALA A 23 12.33 11.69 -5.82
C ALA A 23 11.00 12.19 -6.39
N MET A 24 10.53 13.32 -5.85
CA MET A 24 9.46 14.08 -6.44
C MET A 24 9.97 14.41 -7.83
N CYS A 25 9.31 13.86 -8.84
CA CYS A 25 9.58 14.20 -10.21
C CYS A 25 9.47 15.72 -10.32
N GLU A 26 10.60 16.38 -10.61
CA GLU A 26 10.67 17.84 -10.69
C GLU A 26 9.65 18.34 -11.72
N GLU A 27 9.48 17.57 -12.80
CA GLU A 27 8.44 17.75 -13.80
C GLU A 27 7.70 16.42 -14.03
N PRO A 28 6.38 16.36 -13.80
CA PRO A 28 5.57 15.19 -14.15
C PRO A 28 5.63 14.92 -15.65
N THR A 29 5.82 13.66 -16.03
CA THR A 29 5.75 13.23 -17.43
C THR A 29 4.31 13.05 -17.88
N GLN A 30 4.10 13.11 -19.19
CA GLN A 30 2.79 12.91 -19.82
C GLN A 30 2.65 11.49 -20.34
N VAL A 31 1.41 10.98 -20.42
CA VAL A 31 1.13 9.65 -21.02
C VAL A 31 1.64 9.56 -22.46
N SER A 32 1.59 10.67 -23.21
CA SER A 32 2.11 10.76 -24.58
C SER A 32 3.60 10.41 -24.69
N GLN A 33 4.41 10.76 -23.68
CA GLN A 33 5.83 10.40 -23.66
C GLN A 33 6.03 8.89 -23.44
N LEU A 34 5.16 8.25 -22.65
CA LEU A 34 5.17 6.81 -22.47
C LEU A 34 4.79 6.09 -23.77
N SER A 35 3.75 6.59 -24.45
CA SER A 35 3.32 6.08 -25.76
C SER A 35 4.40 6.26 -26.83
N GLU A 36 5.09 7.41 -26.85
CA GLU A 36 6.20 7.68 -27.76
C GLU A 36 7.37 6.72 -27.53
N ALA A 37 7.75 6.46 -26.28
CA ALA A 37 8.80 5.49 -25.94
C ALA A 37 8.42 4.07 -26.39
N GLY A 38 7.15 3.67 -26.19
CA GLY A 38 6.63 2.39 -26.69
C GLY A 38 6.71 2.27 -28.21
N THR A 39 6.31 3.32 -28.95
CA THR A 39 6.33 3.33 -30.42
C THR A 39 7.76 3.26 -30.97
N LYS A 40 8.69 4.05 -30.40
CA LYS A 40 10.12 4.01 -30.79
C LYS A 40 10.75 2.66 -30.51
N ALA A 41 10.34 1.99 -29.45
CA ALA A 41 10.82 0.67 -29.12
C ALA A 41 10.28 -0.43 -30.03
N GLU A 42 8.99 -0.39 -30.39
CA GLU A 42 8.40 -1.29 -31.40
C GLU A 42 9.14 -1.12 -32.74
N GLN A 43 9.43 0.13 -33.15
CA GLN A 43 10.23 0.40 -34.33
C GLN A 43 11.66 -0.16 -34.21
N ALA A 44 12.35 0.09 -33.10
CA ALA A 44 13.70 -0.44 -32.87
C ALA A 44 13.71 -1.98 -32.90
N PHE A 45 12.68 -2.63 -32.36
CA PHE A 45 12.52 -4.09 -32.45
C PHE A 45 12.35 -4.56 -33.91
N ALA A 46 11.48 -3.91 -34.69
CA ALA A 46 11.28 -4.22 -36.10
C ALA A 46 12.56 -4.05 -36.94
N GLU A 47 13.39 -3.06 -36.59
CA GLU A 47 14.67 -2.76 -37.25
C GLU A 47 15.85 -3.61 -36.72
N LEU A 48 15.60 -4.53 -35.78
CA LEU A 48 16.63 -5.33 -35.07
C LEU A 48 17.67 -4.47 -34.33
N ASP A 49 17.29 -3.26 -33.93
CA ASP A 49 18.09 -2.36 -33.09
C ASP A 49 17.87 -2.67 -31.60
N ALA A 50 18.60 -3.66 -31.11
CA ALA A 50 18.54 -4.06 -29.70
C ALA A 50 18.93 -2.92 -28.74
N GLU A 51 19.90 -2.08 -29.10
CA GLU A 51 20.34 -0.96 -28.25
C GLU A 51 19.26 0.11 -28.14
N GLY A 52 18.63 0.46 -29.26
CA GLY A 52 17.49 1.37 -29.31
C GLY A 52 16.32 0.88 -28.45
N LEU A 53 15.96 -0.40 -28.58
CA LEU A 53 14.91 -1.02 -27.75
C LEU A 53 15.24 -0.95 -26.26
N LEU A 54 16.45 -1.38 -25.85
CA LEU A 54 16.87 -1.35 -24.44
C LEU A 54 16.88 0.07 -23.88
N THR A 55 17.30 1.04 -24.68
CA THR A 55 17.29 2.46 -24.31
C THR A 55 15.87 2.95 -24.03
N GLN A 56 14.92 2.66 -24.92
CA GLN A 56 13.52 3.08 -24.73
C GLN A 56 12.84 2.34 -23.57
N ALA A 57 13.10 1.04 -23.40
CA ALA A 57 12.58 0.26 -22.28
C ALA A 57 13.10 0.80 -20.94
N SER A 58 14.39 1.10 -20.85
CA SER A 58 15.01 1.70 -19.67
C SER A 58 14.44 3.10 -19.37
N LEU A 59 14.34 3.97 -20.39
CA LEU A 59 13.75 5.30 -20.27
C LEU A 59 12.30 5.24 -19.77
N ALA A 60 11.47 4.39 -20.39
CA ALA A 60 10.08 4.22 -20.03
C ALA A 60 9.93 3.76 -18.58
N ARG A 61 10.68 2.73 -18.17
CA ARG A 61 10.56 2.12 -16.84
C ARG A 61 11.14 3.00 -15.72
N ALA A 62 12.30 3.62 -15.94
CA ALA A 62 13.06 4.28 -14.88
C ALA A 62 12.75 5.78 -14.75
N GLN A 63 12.34 6.44 -15.83
CA GLN A 63 12.17 7.90 -15.85
C GLN A 63 10.74 8.31 -16.16
N ILE A 64 10.10 7.72 -17.17
CA ILE A 64 8.78 8.16 -17.61
C ILE A 64 7.70 7.63 -16.67
N LEU A 65 7.59 6.31 -16.50
CA LEU A 65 6.49 5.68 -15.80
C LEU A 65 6.36 6.12 -14.33
N PRO A 66 7.44 6.19 -13.51
CA PRO A 66 7.33 6.65 -12.13
C PRO A 66 6.85 8.09 -12.01
N CYS A 67 7.05 8.89 -13.06
CA CYS A 67 6.75 10.31 -13.09
C CYS A 67 5.47 10.68 -13.84
N VAL A 68 4.73 9.71 -14.37
CA VAL A 68 3.51 10.02 -15.14
C VAL A 68 2.50 10.73 -14.23
N GLY A 69 2.07 11.93 -14.63
CA GLY A 69 1.18 12.79 -13.84
C GLY A 69 -0.31 12.55 -14.09
N GLN A 70 -0.64 11.62 -14.98
CA GLN A 70 -1.99 11.38 -15.50
C GLN A 70 -2.40 9.93 -15.29
N ALA A 71 -3.71 9.68 -15.20
CA ALA A 71 -4.24 8.32 -15.18
C ALA A 71 -3.93 7.60 -16.50
N LEU A 72 -3.37 6.41 -16.40
CA LEU A 72 -3.14 5.51 -17.53
C LEU A 72 -4.45 4.81 -17.89
N THR A 73 -4.67 4.63 -19.19
CA THR A 73 -5.72 3.74 -19.69
C THR A 73 -5.21 2.30 -19.73
N LYS A 74 -6.13 1.35 -19.98
CA LYS A 74 -5.76 -0.05 -20.25
C LYS A 74 -4.80 -0.15 -21.44
N GLN A 75 -5.01 0.66 -22.48
CA GLN A 75 -4.22 0.64 -23.69
C GLN A 75 -2.78 1.11 -23.41
N ASP A 76 -2.62 2.17 -22.61
CA ASP A 76 -1.28 2.66 -22.22
C ASP A 76 -0.51 1.61 -21.42
N ALA A 77 -1.18 0.97 -20.45
CA ALA A 77 -0.58 -0.08 -19.64
C ALA A 77 -0.25 -1.33 -20.49
N SER A 78 -1.14 -1.73 -21.40
CA SER A 78 -0.91 -2.83 -22.34
C SER A 78 0.32 -2.57 -23.23
N ALA A 79 0.44 -1.36 -23.79
CA ALA A 79 1.58 -0.96 -24.61
C ALA A 79 2.91 -1.00 -23.83
N PHE A 80 2.90 -0.54 -22.57
CA PHE A 80 4.07 -0.65 -21.70
C PHE A 80 4.47 -2.11 -21.44
N HIS A 81 3.51 -3.01 -21.21
CA HIS A 81 3.80 -4.43 -21.04
C HIS A 81 4.36 -5.07 -22.31
N ARG A 82 3.87 -4.72 -23.50
CA ARG A 82 4.49 -5.19 -24.76
C ARG A 82 5.93 -4.72 -24.92
N LEU A 83 6.20 -3.46 -24.56
CA LEU A 83 7.57 -2.92 -24.52
C LEU A 83 8.47 -3.75 -23.62
N MET A 84 8.03 -4.03 -22.38
CA MET A 84 8.80 -4.86 -21.44
C MET A 84 8.96 -6.31 -21.93
N ALA A 85 7.95 -6.85 -22.62
CA ALA A 85 8.02 -8.19 -23.21
C ALA A 85 9.09 -8.29 -24.31
N MET A 86 9.16 -7.30 -25.20
CA MET A 86 10.18 -7.26 -26.26
C MET A 86 11.58 -7.13 -25.67
N GLU A 87 11.75 -6.28 -24.65
CA GLU A 87 13.02 -6.17 -23.91
C GLU A 87 13.42 -7.51 -23.27
N ALA A 88 12.50 -8.17 -22.57
CA ALA A 88 12.76 -9.49 -21.98
C ALA A 88 13.06 -10.56 -23.05
N PHE A 89 12.41 -10.50 -24.21
CA PHE A 89 12.65 -11.42 -25.32
C PHE A 89 14.06 -11.30 -25.90
N ILE A 90 14.55 -10.08 -26.15
CA ILE A 90 15.93 -9.88 -26.64
C ILE A 90 16.99 -10.23 -25.60
N ALA A 91 16.64 -10.16 -24.31
CA ALA A 91 17.46 -10.61 -23.20
C ALA A 91 17.39 -12.13 -22.96
N GLU A 92 16.68 -12.87 -23.81
CA GLU A 92 16.43 -14.32 -23.70
C GLU A 92 15.72 -14.76 -22.40
N ASP A 93 15.08 -13.81 -21.68
CA ASP A 93 14.22 -14.10 -20.54
C ASP A 93 12.79 -14.39 -21.00
N TYR A 94 12.60 -15.54 -21.63
CA TYR A 94 11.30 -15.95 -22.17
C TYR A 94 10.24 -16.15 -21.09
N THR A 95 10.64 -16.42 -19.85
CA THR A 95 9.69 -16.54 -18.74
C THR A 95 9.07 -15.18 -18.44
N ARG A 96 9.91 -14.14 -18.29
CA ARG A 96 9.44 -12.77 -18.09
C ARG A 96 8.70 -12.26 -19.31
N ALA A 97 9.21 -12.49 -20.53
CA ALA A 97 8.54 -12.08 -21.76
C ALA A 97 7.09 -12.59 -21.82
N LYS A 98 6.85 -13.88 -21.54
CA LYS A 98 5.49 -14.43 -21.51
C LYS A 98 4.60 -13.81 -20.44
N ARG A 99 5.14 -13.48 -19.26
CA ARG A 99 4.37 -12.82 -18.19
C ARG A 99 3.96 -11.41 -18.56
N GLU A 100 4.83 -10.67 -19.23
CA GLU A 100 4.55 -9.34 -19.75
C GLU A 100 3.50 -9.39 -20.89
N LEU A 101 3.65 -10.33 -21.83
CA LEU A 101 2.65 -10.55 -22.89
C LEU A 101 1.28 -10.93 -22.32
N HIS A 102 1.26 -11.77 -21.28
CA HIS A 102 0.03 -12.14 -20.57
C HIS A 102 -0.65 -10.92 -19.95
N ALA A 103 0.11 -10.05 -19.27
CA ALA A 103 -0.43 -8.80 -18.74
C ALA A 103 -1.00 -7.89 -19.84
N SER A 104 -0.32 -7.78 -20.98
CA SER A 104 -0.83 -7.02 -22.14
C SER A 104 -2.14 -7.62 -22.68
N LEU A 105 -2.21 -8.94 -22.84
CA LEU A 105 -3.41 -9.66 -23.32
C LEU A 105 -4.64 -9.46 -22.42
N LEU A 106 -4.46 -9.44 -21.10
CA LEU A 106 -5.54 -9.19 -20.14
C LEU A 106 -6.11 -7.76 -20.26
N LEU A 107 -5.25 -6.79 -20.62
CA LEU A 107 -5.61 -5.37 -20.72
C LEU A 107 -6.19 -5.01 -22.09
N GLU A 108 -5.68 -5.63 -23.15
CA GLU A 108 -6.09 -5.39 -24.53
C GLU A 108 -6.31 -6.71 -25.28
N PRO A 109 -7.42 -7.41 -25.01
CA PRO A 109 -7.74 -8.66 -25.70
C PRO A 109 -7.89 -8.41 -27.21
N GLY A 110 -7.20 -9.20 -28.02
CA GLY A 110 -7.27 -9.11 -29.48
C GLY A 110 -6.24 -8.16 -30.12
N TYR A 111 -5.30 -7.62 -29.35
CA TYR A 111 -4.12 -6.97 -29.93
C TYR A 111 -3.42 -7.93 -30.90
N THR A 112 -3.00 -7.41 -32.04
CA THR A 112 -2.20 -8.14 -33.03
C THR A 112 -0.94 -7.33 -33.30
N PHE A 113 0.22 -7.97 -33.20
CA PHE A 113 1.48 -7.31 -33.55
C PHE A 113 1.46 -6.87 -35.02
N PRO A 114 1.93 -5.65 -35.32
CA PRO A 114 2.22 -5.24 -36.69
C PRO A 114 3.15 -6.26 -37.38
N ALA A 115 2.92 -6.53 -38.67
CA ALA A 115 3.64 -7.59 -39.40
C ALA A 115 5.15 -7.30 -39.56
N ASP A 116 5.53 -6.03 -39.52
CA ASP A 116 6.91 -5.53 -39.50
C ASP A 116 7.58 -5.70 -38.13
N VAL A 117 6.81 -5.66 -37.03
CA VAL A 117 7.32 -5.91 -35.66
C VAL A 117 7.46 -7.41 -35.39
N ALA A 118 6.40 -8.19 -35.66
CA ALA A 118 6.41 -9.64 -35.48
C ALA A 118 5.46 -10.31 -36.48
N GLY A 119 5.95 -10.54 -37.69
CA GLY A 119 5.22 -11.23 -38.75
C GLY A 119 5.03 -12.74 -38.53
N GLU A 120 4.37 -13.40 -39.48
CA GLU A 120 4.12 -14.84 -39.43
C GLU A 120 5.42 -15.64 -39.24
N GLY A 121 5.41 -16.58 -38.30
CA GLY A 121 6.58 -17.40 -37.96
C GLY A 121 7.58 -16.75 -36.99
N HIS A 122 7.40 -15.48 -36.61
CA HIS A 122 8.29 -14.83 -35.64
C HIS A 122 8.20 -15.51 -34.26
N PRO A 123 9.33 -15.82 -33.58
CA PRO A 123 9.31 -16.55 -32.30
C PRO A 123 8.52 -15.84 -31.19
N LEU A 124 8.49 -14.50 -31.18
CA LEU A 124 7.66 -13.72 -30.23
C LEU A 124 6.17 -14.09 -30.32
N LEU A 125 5.64 -14.40 -31.50
CA LEU A 125 4.24 -14.82 -31.66
C LEU A 125 3.97 -16.18 -31.04
N THR A 126 4.98 -17.05 -30.94
CA THR A 126 4.86 -18.32 -30.21
C THR A 126 4.72 -18.06 -28.72
N LEU A 127 5.56 -17.17 -28.16
CA LEU A 127 5.44 -16.76 -26.77
C LEU A 127 4.12 -16.05 -26.48
N TYR A 128 3.60 -15.25 -27.42
CA TYR A 128 2.30 -14.59 -27.29
C TYR A 128 1.16 -15.60 -27.12
N LYS A 129 1.12 -16.64 -27.97
CA LYS A 129 0.14 -17.72 -27.86
C LYS A 129 0.29 -18.53 -26.57
N GLU A 130 1.53 -18.78 -26.13
CA GLU A 130 1.78 -19.44 -24.84
C GLU A 130 1.32 -18.57 -23.67
N ALA A 131 1.44 -17.25 -23.78
CA ALA A 131 1.04 -16.31 -22.74
C ALA A 131 -0.46 -16.36 -22.48
N GLU A 132 -1.30 -16.51 -23.51
CA GLU A 132 -2.77 -16.64 -23.38
C GLU A 132 -3.21 -17.77 -22.43
N MET A 133 -2.36 -18.77 -22.24
CA MET A 133 -2.63 -19.98 -21.45
C MET A 133 -2.09 -19.86 -20.02
N LEU A 134 -1.43 -18.76 -19.65
CA LEU A 134 -0.85 -18.60 -18.33
C LEU A 134 -1.93 -18.32 -17.28
N ALA A 135 -1.74 -18.88 -16.09
CA ALA A 135 -2.55 -18.54 -14.94
C ALA A 135 -2.15 -17.16 -14.38
N ASP A 136 -3.15 -16.37 -14.01
CA ASP A 136 -2.99 -15.06 -13.37
C ASP A 136 -2.34 -15.15 -11.98
N GLY A 137 -2.57 -16.27 -11.29
CA GLY A 137 -2.24 -16.44 -9.88
C GLY A 137 -3.41 -16.07 -8.96
N ASP A 138 -3.11 -15.87 -7.69
CA ASP A 138 -4.10 -15.52 -6.68
C ASP A 138 -4.41 -14.02 -6.74
N GLY A 139 -5.68 -13.67 -6.55
CA GLY A 139 -6.11 -12.27 -6.43
C GLY A 139 -5.64 -11.68 -5.10
N GLU A 140 -4.78 -10.67 -5.17
CA GLU A 140 -4.29 -9.92 -4.03
C GLU A 140 -5.16 -8.68 -3.79
N LYS A 141 -5.57 -8.49 -2.53
CA LYS A 141 -6.33 -7.30 -2.12
C LYS A 141 -5.39 -6.10 -2.05
N ILE A 142 -5.75 -5.03 -2.74
CA ILE A 142 -5.07 -3.75 -2.65
C ILE A 142 -5.83 -2.84 -1.71
N TYR A 143 -5.10 -2.22 -0.79
CA TYR A 143 -5.67 -1.28 0.17
C TYR A 143 -5.31 0.16 -0.24
N PRO A 144 -6.28 0.94 -0.75
CA PRO A 144 -6.04 2.31 -1.17
C PRO A 144 -5.73 3.22 0.04
N PRO A 145 -5.16 4.42 -0.20
CA PRO A 145 -5.00 5.40 0.86
C PRO A 145 -6.36 5.90 1.38
N PRO A 146 -6.44 6.37 2.64
CA PRO A 146 -7.67 6.94 3.17
C PRO A 146 -8.19 8.08 2.29
N GLY A 147 -9.46 7.99 1.87
CA GLY A 147 -10.07 8.97 0.98
C GLY A 147 -9.53 8.96 -0.45
N GLY A 148 -8.90 7.86 -0.87
CA GLY A 148 -8.38 7.70 -2.23
C GLY A 148 -8.79 6.38 -2.88
N TYR A 149 -8.14 6.07 -4.00
CA TYR A 149 -8.37 4.84 -4.75
C TYR A 149 -7.10 4.43 -5.48
N VAL A 150 -7.12 3.23 -6.05
CA VAL A 150 -6.04 2.72 -6.90
C VAL A 150 -6.56 2.40 -8.29
N LEU A 151 -5.74 2.61 -9.30
CA LEU A 151 -5.91 2.03 -10.63
C LEU A 151 -4.91 0.90 -10.80
N VAL A 152 -5.37 -0.25 -11.29
CA VAL A 152 -4.53 -1.41 -11.61
C VAL A 152 -4.66 -1.66 -13.11
N GLY A 153 -3.58 -1.45 -13.86
CA GLY A 153 -3.62 -1.48 -15.32
C GLY A 153 -4.64 -0.49 -15.92
N GLY A 154 -4.81 0.68 -15.27
CA GLY A 154 -5.78 1.69 -15.68
C GLY A 154 -7.24 1.40 -15.29
N VAL A 155 -7.51 0.36 -14.49
CA VAL A 155 -8.86 0.04 -13.98
C VAL A 155 -8.99 0.35 -12.51
N ARG A 156 -9.99 1.16 -12.14
CA ARG A 156 -10.23 1.54 -10.75
C ARG A 156 -10.61 0.33 -9.90
N ASN A 157 -9.91 0.15 -8.79
CA ASN A 157 -10.12 -0.90 -7.79
C ASN A 157 -10.14 -2.33 -8.37
N ALA A 158 -9.48 -2.56 -9.50
CA ALA A 158 -9.28 -3.91 -9.99
C ALA A 158 -8.35 -4.70 -9.06
N ALA A 159 -8.52 -6.01 -9.04
CA ALA A 159 -7.61 -6.90 -8.32
C ALA A 159 -6.23 -6.92 -9.00
N ARG A 160 -5.18 -7.07 -8.19
CA ARG A 160 -3.87 -7.49 -8.69
C ARG A 160 -3.79 -9.01 -8.59
N TYR A 161 -3.18 -9.66 -9.57
CA TYR A 161 -2.90 -11.10 -9.49
C TYR A 161 -1.42 -11.35 -9.27
N SER A 162 -1.10 -12.32 -8.41
CA SER A 162 0.25 -12.54 -7.90
C SER A 162 1.28 -12.98 -8.95
N LEU A 163 0.85 -13.55 -10.08
CA LEU A 163 1.73 -14.01 -11.16
C LEU A 163 1.70 -13.11 -12.40
N THR A 164 0.98 -11.97 -12.36
CA THR A 164 0.87 -11.05 -13.49
C THR A 164 1.55 -9.73 -13.16
N PRO A 165 2.53 -9.27 -13.97
CA PRO A 165 3.11 -7.95 -13.77
C PRO A 165 2.04 -6.88 -13.98
N VAL A 166 2.11 -5.78 -13.24
CA VAL A 166 1.08 -4.74 -13.35
C VAL A 166 1.60 -3.35 -13.01
N ILE A 167 0.98 -2.34 -13.63
CA ILE A 167 1.16 -0.94 -13.25
C ILE A 167 0.04 -0.54 -12.28
N ILE A 168 0.42 0.02 -11.13
CA ILE A 168 -0.50 0.53 -10.12
C ILE A 168 -0.34 2.03 -10.00
N GLN A 169 -1.45 2.76 -10.09
CA GLN A 169 -1.49 4.20 -9.84
C GLN A 169 -2.35 4.51 -8.62
N VAL A 170 -1.83 5.31 -7.72
CA VAL A 170 -2.45 5.59 -6.42
C VAL A 170 -2.92 7.02 -6.40
N PHE A 171 -4.22 7.21 -6.22
CA PHE A 171 -4.86 8.51 -6.16
C PHE A 171 -5.30 8.81 -4.74
N GLN A 172 -5.17 10.08 -4.34
CA GLN A 172 -5.77 10.60 -3.13
C GLN A 172 -6.73 11.72 -3.50
N THR A 173 -7.95 11.66 -2.98
CA THR A 173 -8.95 12.72 -3.17
C THR A 173 -8.86 13.66 -1.97
N VAL A 174 -8.52 14.93 -2.22
CA VAL A 174 -8.52 15.99 -1.21
C VAL A 174 -9.42 17.10 -1.73
N GLU A 175 -10.43 17.48 -0.95
CA GLU A 175 -11.37 18.55 -1.35
C GLU A 175 -11.97 18.33 -2.76
N GLU A 176 -12.40 17.10 -3.05
CA GLU A 176 -12.98 16.68 -4.34
C GLU A 176 -12.01 16.68 -5.53
N VAL A 177 -10.72 16.94 -5.31
CA VAL A 177 -9.68 16.88 -6.33
C VAL A 177 -8.87 15.59 -6.20
N ASP A 178 -8.91 14.78 -7.25
CA ASP A 178 -8.09 13.56 -7.37
C ASP A 178 -6.65 13.94 -7.74
N THR A 179 -5.71 13.63 -6.85
CA THR A 179 -4.27 13.84 -7.08
C THR A 179 -3.55 12.50 -7.18
N LEU A 180 -2.84 12.27 -8.28
CA LEU A 180 -1.98 11.10 -8.46
C LEU A 180 -0.75 11.24 -7.54
N ARG A 181 -0.55 10.26 -6.65
CA ARG A 181 0.53 10.26 -5.65
C ARG A 181 1.72 9.42 -6.05
N GLU A 182 1.45 8.29 -6.68
CA GLU A 182 2.47 7.29 -7.01
C GLU A 182 2.01 6.50 -8.22
N THR A 183 2.94 6.27 -9.15
CA THR A 183 2.82 5.24 -10.18
C THR A 183 3.92 4.23 -9.94
N ARG A 184 3.56 2.96 -9.82
CA ARG A 184 4.52 1.88 -9.54
C ARG A 184 4.33 0.73 -10.49
N TYR A 185 5.44 0.25 -11.03
CA TYR A 185 5.48 -0.99 -11.78
C TYR A 185 5.84 -2.15 -10.84
N VAL A 186 4.99 -3.18 -10.78
CA VAL A 186 5.12 -4.29 -9.83
C VAL A 186 5.28 -5.59 -10.59
N GLN A 187 6.35 -6.34 -10.27
CA GLN A 187 6.69 -7.61 -10.93
C GLN A 187 5.85 -8.79 -10.38
N PRO A 188 5.82 -9.93 -11.09
CA PRO A 188 5.24 -11.17 -10.55
C PRO A 188 5.92 -11.57 -9.23
N GLY A 189 5.13 -11.93 -8.23
CA GLY A 189 5.61 -12.34 -6.90
C GLY A 189 6.15 -11.21 -6.02
N GLU A 190 6.28 -9.97 -6.52
CA GLU A 190 6.60 -8.82 -5.67
C GLU A 190 5.45 -8.57 -4.68
N ALA A 191 5.74 -8.16 -3.45
CA ALA A 191 4.69 -7.90 -2.47
C ALA A 191 3.85 -6.67 -2.88
N THR A 192 2.52 -6.75 -2.79
CA THR A 192 1.65 -5.58 -3.00
C THR A 192 1.99 -4.51 -1.96
N PRO A 193 2.36 -3.29 -2.39
CA PRO A 193 2.58 -2.19 -1.46
C PRO A 193 1.27 -1.83 -0.74
N ASN A 194 1.39 -1.36 0.49
CA ASN A 194 0.23 -1.01 1.30
C ASN A 194 0.11 0.51 1.45
N TRP A 195 -0.89 1.08 0.79
CA TRP A 195 -1.13 2.53 0.81
C TRP A 195 -2.11 3.00 1.88
N SER A 196 -2.78 2.08 2.58
CA SER A 196 -3.77 2.42 3.61
C SER A 196 -3.15 3.05 4.86
N GLY A 197 -1.84 2.99 5.03
CA GLY A 197 -1.15 3.37 6.27
C GLY A 197 -1.32 2.36 7.40
N ASN A 198 -2.15 1.33 7.22
CA ASN A 198 -2.26 0.22 8.16
C ASN A 198 -1.36 -0.91 7.71
N ALA A 199 -0.24 -1.11 8.40
CA ALA A 199 0.76 -2.13 8.06
C ALA A 199 0.19 -3.55 7.83
N PHE A 200 -0.96 -3.87 8.42
CA PHE A 200 -1.59 -5.20 8.33
C PHE A 200 -2.71 -5.29 7.29
N GLY A 201 -3.14 -4.17 6.70
CA GLY A 201 -4.31 -4.14 5.82
C GLY A 201 -5.60 -4.58 6.52
N LEU A 202 -5.65 -4.58 7.85
CA LEU A 202 -6.83 -4.98 8.62
C LEU A 202 -7.73 -3.78 8.85
N THR A 203 -8.86 -3.69 8.17
CA THR A 203 -9.83 -2.63 8.49
C THR A 203 -10.43 -2.86 9.88
N ALA A 204 -11.05 -1.82 10.47
CA ALA A 204 -11.82 -2.00 11.70
C ALA A 204 -12.91 -3.08 11.52
N GLU A 205 -13.52 -3.14 10.34
CA GLU A 205 -14.47 -4.18 9.93
C GLU A 205 -13.86 -5.58 9.89
N ASP A 206 -12.63 -5.73 9.37
CA ASP A 206 -11.93 -7.03 9.37
C ASP A 206 -11.67 -7.53 10.80
N LEU A 207 -11.60 -6.62 11.77
CA LEU A 207 -11.46 -6.93 13.21
C LEU A 207 -12.81 -7.05 13.94
N GLY A 208 -13.94 -6.89 13.24
CA GLY A 208 -15.28 -6.88 13.84
C GLY A 208 -15.54 -5.67 14.74
N ILE A 209 -14.78 -4.58 14.56
CA ILE A 209 -14.92 -3.34 15.32
C ILE A 209 -15.86 -2.42 14.56
N ASP A 210 -17.05 -2.19 15.11
CA ASP A 210 -17.97 -1.18 14.60
C ASP A 210 -17.48 0.23 14.99
N LEU A 211 -17.08 1.01 13.98
CA LEU A 211 -16.62 2.39 14.17
C LEU A 211 -17.73 3.32 14.68
N GLU A 212 -19.01 3.01 14.41
CA GLU A 212 -20.15 3.77 14.95
C GLU A 212 -20.22 3.64 16.47
N ASP A 213 -19.91 2.45 17.00
CA ASP A 213 -19.87 2.22 18.45
C ASP A 213 -18.75 3.03 19.10
N LEU A 214 -17.59 3.19 18.45
CA LEU A 214 -16.50 4.06 18.91
C LEU A 214 -16.87 5.55 18.91
N ARG A 215 -17.85 5.96 18.10
CA ARG A 215 -18.35 7.35 18.04
C ARG A 215 -19.38 7.66 19.13
N ARG A 216 -19.92 6.64 19.82
CA ARG A 216 -20.90 6.85 20.89
C ARG A 216 -20.22 7.49 22.11
N PRO A 217 -20.75 8.62 22.64
CA PRO A 217 -20.15 9.33 23.78
C PRO A 217 -20.16 8.52 25.10
N SER A 218 -20.80 7.35 25.14
CA SER A 218 -20.79 6.44 26.28
C SER A 218 -19.44 5.73 26.49
N ILE A 219 -18.63 5.53 25.44
CA ILE A 219 -17.33 4.84 25.55
C ILE A 219 -16.29 5.65 26.34
N LEU A 220 -16.43 6.97 26.40
CA LEU A 220 -15.58 7.81 27.25
C LEU A 220 -15.89 7.66 28.75
N LYS A 221 -17.03 7.08 29.12
CA LYS A 221 -17.45 6.91 30.52
C LYS A 221 -17.18 5.53 31.10
N ASP A 222 -17.07 4.50 30.25
CA ASP A 222 -16.72 3.15 30.69
C ASP A 222 -15.24 2.87 30.36
N PRO A 223 -14.36 2.60 31.35
CA PRO A 223 -12.96 2.30 31.11
C PRO A 223 -12.72 0.87 30.54
N ARG A 224 -13.71 -0.02 30.60
CA ARG A 224 -13.56 -1.43 30.16
C ARG A 224 -13.10 -1.61 28.71
N PRO A 225 -13.60 -0.86 27.70
CA PRO A 225 -13.15 -0.99 26.33
C PRO A 225 -11.67 -0.63 26.16
N TRP A 226 -11.17 0.36 26.92
CA TRP A 226 -9.79 0.81 26.85
C TRP A 226 -8.80 -0.25 27.35
N TYR A 227 -9.17 -1.03 28.37
CA TYR A 227 -8.39 -2.20 28.80
C TYR A 227 -8.35 -3.29 27.73
N GLY A 228 -9.49 -3.54 27.06
CA GLY A 228 -9.55 -4.47 25.93
C GLY A 228 -8.60 -4.08 24.80
N VAL A 229 -8.59 -2.80 24.42
CA VAL A 229 -7.67 -2.24 23.43
C VAL A 229 -6.22 -2.38 23.88
N ALA A 230 -5.89 -2.00 25.12
CA ALA A 230 -4.53 -2.09 25.64
C ALA A 230 -3.99 -3.54 25.62
N ILE A 231 -4.81 -4.52 26.03
CA ILE A 231 -4.44 -5.94 26.01
C ILE A 231 -4.24 -6.42 24.57
N ALA A 232 -5.19 -6.12 23.68
CA ALA A 232 -5.09 -6.52 22.27
C ALA A 232 -3.85 -5.92 21.61
N SER A 233 -3.58 -4.63 21.81
CA SER A 233 -2.38 -3.96 21.28
C SER A 233 -1.08 -4.54 21.85
N ALA A 234 -1.03 -4.89 23.14
CA ALA A 234 0.13 -5.53 23.74
C ALA A 234 0.40 -6.93 23.15
N VAL A 235 -0.66 -7.73 22.94
CA VAL A 235 -0.55 -9.05 22.30
C VAL A 235 -0.05 -8.92 20.87
N VAL A 236 -0.64 -8.03 20.06
CA VAL A 236 -0.21 -7.79 18.67
C VAL A 236 1.24 -7.31 18.62
N SER A 237 1.61 -6.34 19.47
CA SER A 237 2.98 -5.84 19.56
C SER A 237 3.99 -6.95 19.89
N GLY A 238 3.64 -7.83 20.83
CA GLY A 238 4.46 -8.98 21.22
C GLY A 238 4.60 -10.01 20.10
N VAL A 239 3.52 -10.32 19.37
CA VAL A 239 3.56 -11.23 18.21
C VAL A 239 4.43 -10.65 17.11
N CYS A 240 4.22 -9.38 16.72
CA CYS A 240 5.02 -8.73 15.69
C CYS A 240 6.51 -8.68 16.05
N TYR A 241 6.82 -8.37 17.32
CA TYR A 241 8.20 -8.39 17.82
C TYR A 241 8.81 -9.81 17.75
N GLY A 242 8.05 -10.82 18.17
CA GLY A 242 8.48 -12.21 18.11
C GLY A 242 8.80 -12.66 16.68
N VAL A 243 7.92 -12.36 15.72
CA VAL A 243 8.13 -12.68 14.30
C VAL A 243 9.31 -11.88 13.73
N ALA A 244 9.45 -10.60 14.07
CA ALA A 244 10.59 -9.79 13.65
C ALA A 244 11.93 -10.38 14.15
N MET A 245 11.97 -10.84 15.40
CA MET A 245 13.16 -11.47 15.98
C MET A 245 13.49 -12.82 15.33
N GLN A 246 12.48 -13.61 14.96
CA GLN A 246 12.70 -14.86 14.22
C GLN A 246 13.26 -14.58 12.82
N GLN A 247 12.67 -13.64 12.08
CA GLN A 247 13.13 -13.24 10.73
C GLN A 247 14.55 -12.66 10.77
N LYS A 248 14.87 -11.89 11.81
CA LYS A 248 16.23 -11.39 12.05
C LYS A 248 17.24 -12.52 12.20
N GLY A 249 16.87 -13.63 12.84
CA GLY A 249 17.72 -14.81 12.96
C GLY A 249 18.10 -15.40 11.59
N VAL A 250 17.12 -15.52 10.69
CA VAL A 250 17.34 -15.99 9.31
C VAL A 250 18.17 -14.98 8.51
N TYR A 251 17.89 -13.68 8.65
CA TYR A 251 18.67 -12.63 7.99
C TYR A 251 20.15 -12.63 8.41
N GLN A 252 20.43 -12.92 9.68
CA GLN A 252 21.79 -12.97 10.21
C GLN A 252 22.52 -14.29 9.93
N ASP A 253 21.82 -15.31 9.43
CA ASP A 253 22.44 -16.59 9.08
C ASP A 253 23.36 -16.40 7.85
N PRO A 254 24.67 -16.69 7.97
CA PRO A 254 25.60 -16.58 6.86
C PRO A 254 25.23 -17.46 5.66
N SER A 255 24.45 -18.52 5.87
CA SER A 255 23.99 -19.43 4.81
C SER A 255 22.81 -18.91 4.00
N THR A 256 22.15 -17.83 4.45
CA THR A 256 21.03 -17.21 3.73
C THR A 256 21.52 -16.54 2.42
N PRO A 257 20.99 -16.94 1.25
CA PRO A 257 21.38 -16.38 -0.05
C PRO A 257 21.16 -14.87 -0.12
N ASP A 258 22.08 -14.15 -0.77
CA ASP A 258 22.04 -12.68 -0.85
C ASP A 258 20.76 -12.14 -1.51
N ALA A 259 20.21 -12.87 -2.48
CA ALA A 259 18.96 -12.49 -3.15
C ALA A 259 17.75 -12.44 -2.20
N GLU A 260 17.76 -13.21 -1.11
CA GLU A 260 16.67 -13.25 -0.14
C GLU A 260 16.82 -12.20 0.97
N ARG A 261 18.05 -11.71 1.19
CA ARG A 261 18.37 -10.80 2.31
C ARG A 261 17.62 -9.47 2.25
N THR A 262 17.50 -8.87 1.06
CA THR A 262 16.77 -7.61 0.88
C THR A 262 15.29 -7.75 1.27
N GLY A 263 14.66 -8.89 0.93
CA GLY A 263 13.27 -9.17 1.30
C GLY A 263 13.10 -9.37 2.80
N LEU A 264 14.03 -10.09 3.44
CA LEU A 264 14.05 -10.31 4.89
C LEU A 264 14.27 -9.01 5.67
N GLU A 265 15.17 -8.16 5.20
CA GLU A 265 15.44 -6.85 5.81
C GLU A 265 14.20 -5.97 5.84
N ASN A 266 13.50 -5.85 4.70
CA ASN A 266 12.24 -5.09 4.61
C ASN A 266 11.17 -5.65 5.56
N ARG A 267 11.07 -6.97 5.71
CA ARG A 267 10.12 -7.62 6.63
C ARG A 267 10.48 -7.36 8.09
N VAL A 268 11.75 -7.50 8.48
CA VAL A 268 12.22 -7.25 9.84
C VAL A 268 11.97 -5.79 10.23
N ASN A 269 12.30 -4.85 9.34
CA ASN A 269 12.11 -3.41 9.58
C ASN A 269 10.62 -3.04 9.66
N GLY A 270 9.78 -3.61 8.78
CA GLY A 270 8.33 -3.41 8.80
C GLY A 270 7.69 -3.93 10.09
N LEU A 271 7.99 -5.17 10.48
CA LEU A 271 7.44 -5.79 11.69
C LEU A 271 7.94 -5.12 12.97
N GLY A 272 9.21 -4.71 13.01
CA GLY A 272 9.79 -3.96 14.13
C GLY A 272 9.09 -2.60 14.32
N THR A 273 8.87 -1.87 13.22
CA THR A 273 8.15 -0.60 13.24
C THR A 273 6.70 -0.78 13.70
N ALA A 274 6.00 -1.80 13.18
CA ALA A 274 4.63 -2.11 13.58
C ALA A 274 4.52 -2.48 15.08
N SER A 275 5.51 -3.20 15.63
CA SER A 275 5.58 -3.52 17.05
C SER A 275 5.71 -2.26 17.93
N LEU A 276 6.55 -1.30 17.52
CA LEU A 276 6.73 -0.04 18.24
C LEU A 276 5.46 0.83 18.24
N ILE A 277 4.79 0.93 17.09
CA ILE A 277 3.54 1.70 16.96
C ILE A 277 2.46 1.11 17.86
N SER A 278 2.26 -0.22 17.80
CA SER A 278 1.25 -0.92 18.62
C SER A 278 1.56 -0.84 20.12
N ALA A 279 2.83 -0.90 20.53
CA ALA A 279 3.23 -0.65 21.92
C ALA A 279 2.88 0.77 22.38
N GLY A 280 3.07 1.77 21.51
CA GLY A 280 2.68 3.16 21.79
C GLY A 280 1.17 3.32 22.03
N VAL A 281 0.35 2.61 21.25
CA VAL A 281 -1.12 2.57 21.43
C VAL A 281 -1.49 1.92 22.77
N ALA A 282 -0.83 0.81 23.14
CA ALA A 282 -1.08 0.15 24.42
C ALA A 282 -0.79 1.07 25.62
N ILE A 283 0.33 1.81 25.57
CA ILE A 283 0.72 2.76 26.63
C ILE A 283 -0.30 3.90 26.72
N THR A 284 -0.66 4.51 25.59
CA THR A 284 -1.62 5.62 25.57
C THR A 284 -3.02 5.20 26.02
N ALA A 285 -3.52 4.05 25.55
CA ALA A 285 -4.82 3.51 25.98
C ALA A 285 -4.85 3.22 27.49
N THR A 286 -3.76 2.65 28.04
CA THR A 286 -3.63 2.41 29.48
C THR A 286 -3.61 3.73 30.26
N GLY A 287 -2.88 4.74 29.76
CA GLY A 287 -2.82 6.08 30.36
C GLY A 287 -4.19 6.77 30.43
N PHE A 288 -4.99 6.70 29.35
CA PHE A 288 -6.36 7.23 29.35
C PHE A 288 -7.28 6.45 30.30
N GLY A 289 -7.19 5.12 30.35
CA GLY A 289 -7.98 4.31 31.29
C GLY A 289 -7.73 4.66 32.77
N VAL A 290 -6.48 4.96 33.12
CA VAL A 290 -6.12 5.45 34.47
C VAL A 290 -6.56 6.90 34.67
N GLY A 291 -6.38 7.79 33.69
CA GLY A 291 -6.76 9.20 33.79
C GLY A 291 -8.26 9.43 34.04
N PHE A 292 -9.13 8.63 33.44
CA PHE A 292 -10.59 8.72 33.65
C PHE A 292 -11.08 8.06 34.94
N THR A 293 -10.29 7.19 35.57
CA THR A 293 -10.62 6.57 36.86
C THR A 293 -10.15 7.41 38.06
N VAL A 294 -9.15 8.28 37.88
CA VAL A 294 -8.72 9.22 38.94
C VAL A 294 -9.61 10.46 38.97
N LYS A 295 -10.64 10.41 39.83
CA LYS A 295 -11.56 11.53 40.09
C LYS A 295 -10.85 12.61 40.94
N PHE A 296 -10.28 13.64 40.30
CA PHE A 296 -9.74 14.81 41.01
C PHE A 296 -10.87 15.76 41.43
N GLY A 297 -11.51 15.48 42.56
CA GLY A 297 -12.45 16.41 43.19
C GLY A 297 -12.86 15.95 44.59
N PRO A 298 -12.98 16.85 45.57
CA PRO A 298 -13.47 16.50 46.90
C PRO A 298 -14.89 15.97 46.75
N GLY A 299 -15.13 14.74 47.20
CA GLY A 299 -16.44 14.11 47.18
C GLY A 299 -17.45 14.96 47.95
N HIS A 300 -18.21 15.78 47.24
CA HIS A 300 -19.38 16.43 47.79
C HIS A 300 -20.41 15.34 48.06
N LYS A 301 -20.56 14.96 49.32
CA LYS A 301 -21.67 14.11 49.75
C LYS A 301 -22.95 14.85 49.37
N PRO A 302 -23.87 14.26 48.58
CA PRO A 302 -25.16 14.89 48.35
C PRO A 302 -25.85 15.05 49.70
N GLY A 303 -26.11 16.32 50.07
CA GLY A 303 -26.91 16.67 51.22
C GLY A 303 -28.28 16.00 51.10
N HIS A 304 -28.66 15.30 52.15
CA HIS A 304 -29.96 14.69 52.33
C HIS A 304 -31.02 15.80 52.31
N LEU A 305 -31.76 15.94 51.21
CA LEU A 305 -32.94 16.80 51.16
C LEU A 305 -34.15 15.98 51.64
N PRO A 306 -34.87 16.40 52.69
CA PRO A 306 -36.09 15.75 53.11
C PRO A 306 -37.23 16.06 52.13
N GLY A 307 -37.92 15.00 51.71
CA GLY A 307 -39.35 14.95 51.42
C GLY A 307 -39.93 15.94 50.40
N LYS A 308 -40.29 15.42 49.22
CA LYS A 308 -41.51 15.89 48.55
C LYS A 308 -42.40 14.72 48.16
N SER A 309 -43.65 14.88 48.61
CA SER A 309 -44.77 13.98 48.55
C SER A 309 -45.06 13.48 47.12
N THR A 310 -45.34 12.19 47.05
CA THR A 310 -46.14 11.52 46.03
C THR A 310 -47.34 12.36 45.60
N VAL A 311 -47.44 12.62 44.30
CA VAL A 311 -48.69 12.95 43.62
C VAL A 311 -48.91 11.88 42.57
N THR A 312 -49.94 11.07 42.82
CA THR A 312 -50.47 10.03 41.95
C THR A 312 -51.09 10.66 40.70
N PRO A 313 -50.73 10.25 39.47
CA PRO A 313 -51.53 10.58 38.30
C PRO A 313 -52.68 9.57 38.19
N THR A 314 -53.88 10.13 38.26
CA THR A 314 -55.17 9.51 37.96
C THR A 314 -55.13 8.85 36.57
N GLN A 315 -55.48 7.56 36.51
CA GLN A 315 -55.87 6.88 35.28
C GLN A 315 -57.15 7.53 34.75
N GLU A 316 -57.09 8.11 33.55
CA GLU A 316 -58.29 8.37 32.77
C GLU A 316 -58.26 7.44 31.55
N ALA A 317 -59.12 6.43 31.63
CA ALA A 317 -59.42 5.50 30.56
C ALA A 317 -60.47 6.14 29.64
N LEU A 318 -60.26 6.08 28.34
CA LEU A 318 -61.34 6.08 27.36
C LEU A 318 -60.88 5.39 26.07
N ALA A 319 -61.36 4.17 25.90
CA ALA A 319 -61.68 3.53 24.62
C ALA A 319 -63.16 3.85 24.29
N PRO A 320 -63.72 3.45 23.14
CA PRO A 320 -63.15 2.82 21.94
C PRO A 320 -63.04 3.73 20.71
#